data_AF-A0A7X9IMS4-F1
#
_entry.id   AF-A0A7X9IMS4-F1
#
_cell.length_a   1.000
_cell.length_b   1.000
_cell.length_c   1.000
_cell.angle_alpha   90.00
_cell.angle_beta   90.00
_cell.angle_gamma   90.00
#
_symmetry.space_group_name_H-M   'P 1'
#
loop_
_entity.id
_entity.type
_entity.pdbx_description
1 polymer ?
#
loop_
_entity_poly.entity_id
_entity_poly.type
_entity_poly.pdbx_seq_one_letter_code
_entity_poly.pdbx_strand_id
1 'polypeptide(L)'
;MLRLLGSHYHFRRTIPHTLRPLLGRTEISLSLQTNSKRVARERAAGLYARTGLFFSKAKAMYEDASPEELRKLLAHYEDLIRDTDRMIAIEEKKVSLERTYEKARFYLDKAHSLKQLREFIKISNDGIDRLMAGFKKLHATASKDYLRNATEKTMLREQIANLSAIVVSIKNSAQETEAAFMPVQAEPSARMAPNKVTPNAKKTTAPTITEMAEQFIYRDKTKSPGIIRDTGKTIGLFVEAFGDKPVDQITGGVAGEFRDMLFALPSTHGKHKNSPGIHDAIVRAKEQELETLSGKTVKNHFSRLSALWGHL
;
A
#
# COMPACT_ATOMS: atom_id res chain seq x y z
N MET A 1 26.17 20.87 -32.93
CA MET A 1 26.58 21.04 -31.52
C MET A 1 25.38 21.57 -30.71
N LEU A 2 25.18 21.09 -29.49
CA LEU A 2 24.12 21.57 -28.59
C LEU A 2 24.71 22.58 -27.59
N ARG A 3 24.00 23.68 -27.35
CA ARG A 3 24.37 24.67 -26.32
C ARG A 3 23.17 24.99 -25.45
N LEU A 4 23.34 25.07 -24.14
CA LEU A 4 22.29 25.57 -23.25
C LEU A 4 22.37 27.11 -23.25
N LEU A 5 21.28 27.79 -23.59
CA LEU A 5 21.15 29.24 -23.51
C LEU A 5 19.90 29.56 -22.68
N GLY A 6 20.09 30.21 -21.53
CA GLY A 6 19.03 30.37 -20.54
C GLY A 6 18.49 29.01 -20.09
N SER A 7 17.18 28.82 -20.21
CA SER A 7 16.48 27.58 -19.84
C SER A 7 16.40 26.54 -20.98
N HIS A 8 16.81 26.86 -22.21
CA HIS A 8 16.56 25.98 -23.36
C HIS A 8 17.84 25.60 -24.12
N TYR A 9 17.89 24.34 -24.54
CA TYR A 9 18.92 23.87 -25.46
C TYR A 9 18.71 24.47 -26.85
N HIS A 10 19.82 24.82 -27.49
CA HIS A 10 19.90 25.34 -28.84
C HIS A 10 20.75 24.42 -29.71
N PHE A 11 20.29 24.18 -30.93
CA PHE A 11 21.04 23.51 -31.98
C PHE A 11 21.90 24.52 -32.71
N ARG A 12 23.20 24.23 -32.81
CA ARG A 12 24.18 25.03 -33.56
C ARG A 12 24.87 24.17 -34.61
N ARG A 13 24.89 24.62 -35.86
CA ARG A 13 25.60 23.95 -36.95
C ARG A 13 26.26 24.95 -37.89
N THR A 14 27.55 24.76 -38.14
CA THR A 14 28.31 25.58 -39.09
C THR A 14 27.78 25.38 -40.51
N ILE A 15 27.64 26.49 -41.23
CA ILE A 15 27.27 26.50 -42.65
C ILE A 15 28.55 26.28 -43.49
N PRO A 16 28.52 25.40 -44.51
CA PRO A 16 29.64 25.20 -45.43
C PRO A 16 30.12 26.51 -46.05
N HIS A 17 31.44 26.70 -46.19
CA HIS A 17 32.03 27.96 -46.67
C HIS A 17 31.43 28.47 -47.98
N THR A 18 31.16 27.57 -48.93
CA THR A 18 30.56 27.89 -50.23
C THR A 18 29.17 28.49 -50.13
N LEU A 19 28.38 28.12 -49.11
CA LEU A 19 26.99 28.58 -48.95
C LEU A 19 26.86 29.83 -48.05
N ARG A 20 27.95 30.27 -47.39
CA ARG A 20 27.90 31.43 -46.49
C ARG A 20 27.59 32.75 -47.20
N PRO A 21 28.14 33.05 -48.39
CA PRO A 21 27.80 34.27 -49.11
C PRO A 21 26.32 34.33 -49.49
N LEU A 22 25.73 33.17 -49.81
CA LEU A 22 24.31 33.06 -50.17
C LEU A 22 23.39 33.24 -48.96
N LEU A 23 23.68 32.55 -47.86
CA LEU A 23 22.82 32.53 -46.67
C LEU A 23 23.06 33.73 -45.74
N GLY A 24 24.12 34.52 -45.97
CA GLY A 24 24.48 35.68 -45.14
C GLY A 24 24.85 35.33 -43.70
N ARG A 25 25.09 34.05 -43.40
CA ARG A 25 25.31 33.53 -42.05
C ARG A 25 26.40 32.47 -42.05
N THR A 26 27.11 32.37 -40.92
CA THR A 26 28.18 31.39 -40.71
C THR A 26 27.69 30.14 -39.98
N GLU A 27 26.59 30.25 -39.25
CA GLU A 27 25.98 29.15 -38.50
C GLU A 27 24.45 29.20 -38.49
N ILE A 28 23.84 28.03 -38.40
CA ILE A 28 22.43 27.84 -38.06
C ILE A 28 22.36 27.73 -36.53
N SER A 29 21.59 28.61 -35.90
CA SER A 29 21.30 28.58 -34.46
C SER A 29 19.79 28.57 -34.24
N LEU A 30 19.24 27.47 -33.72
CA LEU A 30 17.80 27.29 -33.49
C LEU A 30 17.53 26.84 -32.06
N SER A 31 16.53 27.44 -31.41
CA SER A 31 16.06 26.96 -30.11
C SER A 31 15.37 25.60 -30.28
N LEU A 32 15.66 24.67 -29.39
CA LEU A 32 14.96 23.38 -29.33
C LEU A 32 13.81 23.40 -28.33
N GLN A 33 13.49 24.56 -27.74
CA GLN A 33 12.37 24.79 -26.82
C GLN A 33 12.28 23.76 -25.67
N THR A 34 13.41 23.20 -25.25
CA THR A 34 13.43 22.18 -24.18
C THR A 34 14.63 22.37 -23.27
N ASN A 35 14.42 22.18 -21.97
CA ASN A 35 15.47 22.09 -20.95
C ASN A 35 15.96 20.64 -20.75
N SER A 36 15.36 19.67 -21.45
CA SER A 36 15.71 18.26 -21.34
C SER A 36 16.80 17.90 -22.35
N LYS A 37 17.98 17.51 -21.85
CA LYS A 37 19.12 17.12 -22.69
C LYS A 37 18.79 15.95 -23.63
N ARG A 38 17.94 15.01 -23.18
CA ARG A 38 17.51 13.86 -23.99
C ARG A 38 16.67 14.30 -25.18
N VAL A 39 15.62 15.07 -24.92
CA VAL A 39 14.73 15.61 -25.96
C VAL A 39 15.50 16.54 -26.91
N ALA A 40 16.41 17.34 -26.36
CA ALA A 40 17.30 18.18 -27.17
C ALA A 40 18.17 17.37 -28.14
N ARG A 41 18.73 16.23 -27.72
CA ARG A 41 19.52 15.36 -28.60
C ARG A 41 18.70 14.75 -29.73
N GLU A 42 17.49 14.32 -29.42
CA GLU A 42 16.56 13.76 -30.40
C GLU A 42 16.16 14.81 -31.45
N ARG A 43 15.69 15.98 -31.01
CA ARG A 43 15.34 17.11 -31.90
C ARG A 43 16.56 17.55 -32.74
N ALA A 44 17.74 17.63 -32.12
CA ALA A 44 18.98 18.00 -32.81
C ALA A 44 19.42 16.96 -33.86
N ALA A 45 19.21 15.67 -33.62
CA ALA A 45 19.54 14.64 -34.59
C ALA A 45 18.70 14.77 -35.87
N GLY A 46 17.39 14.98 -35.72
CA GLY A 46 16.48 15.25 -36.85
C GLY A 46 16.87 16.52 -37.63
N LEU A 47 17.17 17.60 -36.91
CA LEU A 47 17.68 18.84 -37.52
C LEU A 47 19.01 18.64 -38.24
N TYR A 48 19.92 17.85 -37.69
CA TYR A 48 21.21 17.56 -38.31
C TYR A 48 21.03 16.76 -39.62
N ALA A 49 20.13 15.78 -39.66
CA ALA A 49 19.82 15.06 -40.89
C ALA A 49 19.25 16.00 -41.97
N ARG A 50 18.23 16.80 -41.62
CA ARG A 50 17.57 17.73 -42.54
C ARG A 50 18.50 18.80 -43.09
N THR A 51 19.23 19.49 -42.21
CA THR A 51 20.21 20.52 -42.62
C THR A 51 21.37 19.91 -43.41
N GLY A 52 21.70 18.64 -43.19
CA GLY A 52 22.73 17.93 -43.96
C GLY A 52 22.28 17.68 -45.39
N LEU A 53 21.05 17.17 -45.57
CA LEU A 53 20.46 16.97 -46.88
C LEU A 53 20.33 18.29 -47.65
N PHE A 54 19.90 19.36 -46.97
CA PHE A 54 19.86 20.70 -47.54
C PHE A 54 21.25 21.14 -48.03
N PHE A 55 22.29 21.04 -47.21
CA PHE A 55 23.64 21.43 -47.61
C PHE A 55 24.18 20.63 -48.79
N SER A 56 23.93 19.32 -48.84
CA SER A 56 24.35 18.49 -49.98
C SER A 56 23.66 18.92 -51.28
N LYS A 57 22.34 19.16 -51.24
CA LYS A 57 21.58 19.65 -52.41
C LYS A 57 22.02 21.06 -52.82
N ALA A 58 22.12 21.96 -51.85
CA ALA A 58 22.55 23.34 -52.04
C ALA A 58 23.93 23.41 -52.70
N LYS A 59 24.88 22.58 -52.25
CA LYS A 59 26.22 22.52 -52.85
C LYS A 59 26.18 22.09 -54.32
N ALA A 60 25.40 21.06 -54.64
CA ALA A 60 25.27 20.57 -56.02
C ALA A 60 24.62 21.59 -56.97
N MET A 61 23.75 22.46 -56.45
CA MET A 61 23.09 23.50 -57.25
C MET A 61 23.94 24.77 -57.34
N TYR A 62 24.63 25.16 -56.26
CA TYR A 62 25.25 26.50 -56.13
C TYR A 62 26.38 26.80 -57.11
N GLU A 63 27.10 25.79 -57.61
CA GLU A 63 28.27 26.01 -58.49
C GLU A 63 27.88 26.59 -59.87
N ASP A 64 26.66 26.30 -60.37
CA ASP A 64 26.17 26.75 -61.69
C ASP A 64 24.75 27.39 -61.65
N ALA A 65 24.25 27.74 -60.46
CA ALA A 65 22.84 28.11 -60.30
C ALA A 65 22.47 29.49 -60.89
N SER A 66 21.32 29.52 -61.57
CA SER A 66 20.64 30.75 -62.01
C SER A 66 20.14 31.57 -60.81
N PRO A 67 20.04 32.92 -60.91
CA PRO A 67 19.46 33.76 -59.84
C PRO A 67 18.10 33.29 -59.32
N GLU A 68 17.28 32.67 -60.18
CA GLU A 68 15.98 32.12 -59.79
C GLU A 68 16.09 30.85 -58.95
N GLU A 69 17.11 30.02 -59.21
CA GLU A 69 17.40 28.82 -58.43
C GLU A 69 17.97 29.18 -57.06
N LEU A 70 18.77 30.26 -56.98
CA LEU A 70 19.21 30.82 -55.69
C LEU A 70 18.02 31.30 -54.84
N ARG A 71 17.03 31.97 -55.43
CA ARG A 71 15.81 32.38 -54.71
C ARG A 71 15.02 31.18 -54.18
N LYS A 72 14.85 30.14 -54.99
CA LYS A 72 14.19 28.89 -54.57
C LYS A 72 14.94 28.22 -53.43
N LEU A 73 16.27 28.24 -53.46
CA LEU A 73 17.11 27.66 -52.41
C LEU A 73 16.97 28.42 -51.08
N LEU A 74 16.91 29.75 -51.13
CA LEU A 74 16.65 30.59 -49.95
C LEU A 74 15.26 30.34 -49.36
N ALA A 75 14.22 30.30 -50.21
CA ALA A 75 12.86 29.99 -49.77
C ALA A 75 12.79 28.61 -49.10
N HIS A 76 13.46 27.60 -49.66
CA HIS A 76 13.50 26.27 -49.08
C HIS A 76 14.21 26.23 -47.70
N TYR A 77 15.24 27.06 -47.51
CA TYR A 77 15.90 27.20 -46.21
C TYR A 77 14.97 27.83 -45.16
N GLU A 78 14.24 28.88 -45.53
CA GLU A 78 13.26 29.52 -44.64
C GLU A 78 12.12 28.55 -44.26
N ASP A 79 11.62 27.80 -45.24
CA ASP A 79 10.62 26.76 -45.02
C ASP A 79 11.13 25.67 -44.06
N LEU A 80 12.38 25.22 -44.21
CA LEU A 80 13.00 24.23 -43.32
C LEU A 80 13.03 24.71 -41.85
N ILE A 81 13.37 25.99 -41.63
CA ILE A 81 13.36 26.58 -40.29
C ILE A 81 11.93 26.63 -39.75
N ARG A 82 10.98 27.19 -40.52
CA ARG A 82 9.59 27.34 -40.09
C ARG A 82 8.92 26.00 -39.80
N ASP A 83 9.19 24.99 -40.61
CA ASP A 83 8.66 23.64 -40.42
C ASP A 83 9.25 22.96 -39.18
N THR A 84 10.47 23.31 -38.79
CA THR A 84 11.06 22.81 -37.53
C THR A 84 10.28 23.33 -36.32
N ASP A 85 10.01 24.64 -36.26
CA ASP A 85 9.25 25.23 -35.16
C ASP A 85 7.83 24.66 -35.08
N ARG A 86 7.18 24.48 -36.25
CA ARG A 86 5.86 23.81 -36.34
C ARG A 86 5.89 22.39 -35.82
N MET A 87 6.89 21.59 -36.20
CA MET A 87 7.01 20.20 -35.74
C MET A 87 7.23 20.11 -34.22
N ILE A 88 8.04 21.00 -33.65
CA ILE A 88 8.24 21.07 -32.19
C ILE A 88 6.92 21.38 -31.49
N ALA A 89 6.16 22.38 -31.97
CA ALA A 89 4.88 22.74 -31.40
C ALA A 89 3.84 21.62 -31.50
N ILE A 90 3.79 20.90 -32.63
CA ILE A 90 2.90 19.74 -32.82
C ILE A 90 3.24 18.64 -31.83
N GLU A 91 4.52 18.29 -31.67
CA GLU A 91 4.93 17.24 -30.74
C GLU A 91 4.61 17.61 -29.28
N GLU A 92 4.82 18.87 -28.89
CA GLU A 92 4.45 19.34 -27.54
C GLU A 92 2.94 19.29 -27.30
N LYS A 93 2.15 19.67 -28.31
CA LYS A 93 0.70 19.55 -28.25
C LYS A 93 0.26 18.08 -28.16
N LYS A 94 0.90 17.19 -28.92
CA LYS A 94 0.63 15.74 -28.87
C LYS A 94 0.92 15.16 -27.49
N VAL A 95 2.10 15.43 -26.92
CA VAL A 95 2.48 14.96 -25.57
C VAL A 95 1.52 15.49 -24.50
N SER A 96 1.09 16.75 -24.60
CA SER A 96 0.12 17.29 -23.64
C SER A 96 -1.26 16.64 -23.77
N LEU A 97 -1.73 16.39 -24.99
CA LEU A 97 -2.98 15.66 -25.26
C LEU A 97 -2.92 14.20 -24.79
N GLU A 98 -1.82 13.50 -25.00
CA GLU A 98 -1.62 12.13 -24.50
C GLU A 98 -1.70 12.11 -22.97
N ARG A 99 -1.06 13.08 -22.30
CA ARG A 99 -1.11 13.17 -20.84
C ARG A 99 -2.52 13.44 -20.31
N THR A 100 -3.30 14.28 -20.97
CA THR A 100 -4.70 14.53 -20.56
C THR A 100 -5.58 13.31 -20.82
N TYR A 101 -5.38 12.64 -21.96
CA TYR A 101 -6.07 11.39 -22.29
C TYR A 101 -5.81 10.30 -21.25
N GLU A 102 -4.54 10.03 -20.91
CA GLU A 102 -4.18 9.02 -19.91
C GLU A 102 -4.75 9.36 -18.52
N LYS A 103 -4.74 10.65 -18.16
CA LYS A 103 -5.36 11.10 -16.91
C LYS A 103 -6.88 10.86 -16.90
N ALA A 104 -7.55 11.17 -18.01
CA ALA A 104 -8.99 10.95 -18.14
C ALA A 104 -9.33 9.45 -18.09
N ARG A 105 -8.57 8.62 -18.80
CA ARG A 105 -8.69 7.16 -18.78
C ARG A 105 -8.54 6.59 -17.38
N PHE A 106 -7.49 7.00 -16.66
CA PHE A 106 -7.27 6.59 -15.28
C PHE A 106 -8.45 6.91 -14.36
N TYR A 107 -9.05 8.10 -14.48
CA TYR A 107 -10.22 8.44 -13.66
C TYR A 107 -11.47 7.66 -14.05
N LEU A 108 -11.66 7.37 -15.33
CA LEU A 108 -12.77 6.54 -15.79
C LEU A 108 -12.66 5.12 -15.20
N ASP A 109 -11.47 4.52 -15.28
CA ASP A 109 -11.21 3.20 -14.72
C ASP A 109 -11.40 3.19 -13.20
N LYS A 110 -10.90 4.20 -12.50
CA LYS A 110 -11.10 4.35 -11.06
C LYS A 110 -12.57 4.51 -10.68
N ALA A 111 -13.34 5.29 -11.43
CA ALA A 111 -14.77 5.46 -11.21
C ALA A 111 -15.52 4.12 -11.41
N HIS A 112 -15.11 3.34 -12.42
CA HIS A 112 -15.65 2.00 -12.64
C HIS A 112 -15.36 1.06 -11.46
N SER A 113 -14.12 1.01 -10.97
CA SER A 113 -13.74 0.19 -9.80
C SER A 113 -14.49 0.61 -8.54
N LEU A 114 -14.68 1.91 -8.31
CA LEU A 114 -15.46 2.41 -7.17
C LEU A 114 -16.93 1.99 -7.26
N LYS A 115 -17.51 1.98 -8.46
CA LYS A 115 -18.87 1.49 -8.68
C LYS A 115 -18.99 -0.01 -8.36
N GLN A 116 -18.02 -0.82 -8.80
CA GLN A 116 -17.99 -2.25 -8.49
C GLN A 116 -17.84 -2.51 -6.98
N LEU A 117 -16.95 -1.79 -6.31
CA LEU A 117 -16.78 -1.90 -4.86
C LEU A 117 -18.05 -1.53 -4.10
N ARG A 118 -18.74 -0.46 -4.52
CA ARG A 118 -20.01 -0.04 -3.92
C ARG A 118 -21.07 -1.13 -4.05
N GLU A 119 -21.17 -1.78 -5.21
CA GLU A 119 -22.11 -2.87 -5.41
C GLU A 119 -21.76 -4.10 -4.57
N PHE A 120 -20.48 -4.44 -4.48
CA PHE A 120 -20.01 -5.53 -3.63
C PHE A 120 -20.34 -5.30 -2.14
N ILE A 121 -20.09 -4.08 -1.64
CA ILE A 121 -20.41 -3.71 -0.26
C ILE A 121 -21.92 -3.82 -0.02
N LYS A 122 -22.74 -3.37 -0.97
CA LYS A 122 -24.20 -3.49 -0.87
C LYS A 122 -24.64 -4.95 -0.77
N ILE A 123 -24.17 -5.82 -1.67
CA ILE A 123 -24.49 -7.26 -1.66
C ILE A 123 -24.04 -7.90 -0.34
N SER A 124 -22.85 -7.54 0.15
CA SER A 124 -22.31 -8.08 1.39
C SER A 124 -23.13 -7.66 2.60
N ASN A 125 -23.52 -6.38 2.69
CA ASN A 125 -24.38 -5.88 3.76
C ASN A 125 -25.75 -6.55 3.75
N ASP A 126 -26.38 -6.67 2.57
CA ASP A 126 -27.66 -7.39 2.43
C ASP A 126 -27.54 -8.84 2.90
N GLY A 127 -26.41 -9.50 2.63
CA GLY A 127 -26.11 -10.85 3.11
C GLY A 127 -25.95 -10.93 4.63
N ILE A 128 -25.20 -9.99 5.22
CA ILE A 128 -25.01 -9.88 6.66
C ILE A 128 -26.35 -9.63 7.36
N ASP A 129 -27.20 -8.75 6.83
CA ASP A 129 -28.51 -8.44 7.39
C ASP A 129 -29.43 -9.68 7.41
N ARG A 130 -29.43 -10.47 6.32
CA ARG A 130 -30.16 -11.75 6.28
C ARG A 130 -29.64 -12.74 7.31
N LEU A 131 -28.32 -12.82 7.46
CA LEU A 131 -27.67 -13.76 8.38
C LEU A 131 -27.98 -13.36 9.84
N MET A 132 -27.91 -12.07 10.16
CA MET A 132 -28.32 -11.52 11.46
C MET A 132 -29.81 -11.77 11.75
N ALA A 133 -30.69 -11.59 10.76
CA ALA A 133 -32.11 -11.89 10.91
C ALA A 133 -32.34 -13.39 11.18
N GLY A 134 -31.61 -14.26 10.48
CA GLY A 134 -31.62 -15.71 10.72
C GLY A 134 -31.18 -16.08 12.13
N PHE A 135 -30.08 -15.50 12.62
CA PHE A 135 -29.60 -15.71 13.99
C PHE A 135 -30.61 -15.24 15.04
N LYS A 136 -31.22 -14.06 14.86
CA LYS A 136 -32.26 -13.58 15.77
C LYS A 136 -33.43 -14.56 15.85
N LYS A 137 -33.88 -15.08 14.70
CA LYS A 137 -34.95 -16.08 14.65
C LYS A 137 -34.56 -17.37 15.36
N LEU A 138 -33.38 -17.91 15.07
CA LEU A 138 -32.87 -19.13 15.70
C LEU A 138 -32.74 -18.97 17.22
N HIS A 139 -32.19 -17.85 17.67
CA HIS A 139 -32.06 -17.53 19.08
C HIS A 139 -33.42 -17.47 19.79
N ALA A 140 -34.43 -16.85 19.17
CA ALA A 140 -35.78 -16.79 19.71
C ALA A 140 -36.40 -18.19 19.84
N THR A 141 -36.24 -19.04 18.82
CA THR A 141 -36.70 -20.44 18.87
C THR A 141 -36.00 -21.23 19.97
N ALA A 142 -34.66 -21.19 20.00
CA ALA A 142 -33.88 -21.91 21.02
C ALA A 142 -34.21 -21.45 22.45
N SER A 143 -34.42 -20.15 22.66
CA SER A 143 -34.84 -19.61 23.96
C SER A 143 -36.22 -20.12 24.38
N LYS A 144 -37.17 -20.18 23.43
CA LYS A 144 -38.52 -20.70 23.67
C LYS A 144 -38.48 -22.19 24.01
N ASP A 145 -37.70 -22.97 23.26
CA ASP A 145 -37.55 -24.42 23.49
C ASP A 145 -36.85 -24.70 24.83
N TYR A 146 -35.87 -23.89 25.21
CA TYR A 146 -35.23 -23.97 26.53
C TYR A 146 -36.24 -23.76 27.67
N LEU A 147 -37.05 -22.71 27.59
CA LEU A 147 -38.09 -22.42 28.60
C LEU A 147 -39.11 -23.57 28.68
N ARG A 148 -39.58 -24.07 27.52
CA ARG A 148 -40.50 -25.20 27.46
C ARG A 148 -39.91 -26.44 28.12
N ASN A 149 -38.69 -26.83 27.74
CA ASN A 149 -38.02 -27.99 28.31
C ASN A 149 -37.75 -27.83 29.81
N ALA A 150 -37.46 -26.62 30.28
CA ALA A 150 -37.31 -26.34 31.70
C ALA A 150 -38.64 -26.56 32.45
N THR A 151 -39.76 -26.08 31.90
CA THR A 151 -41.09 -26.29 32.49
C THR A 151 -41.53 -27.75 32.50
N GLU A 152 -41.30 -28.48 31.39
CA GLU A 152 -41.57 -29.92 31.32
C GLU A 152 -40.73 -30.68 32.36
N LYS A 153 -39.45 -30.32 32.51
CA LYS A 153 -38.57 -30.95 33.51
C LYS A 153 -39.02 -30.68 34.94
N THR A 154 -39.53 -29.49 35.26
CA THR A 154 -40.10 -29.19 36.59
C THR A 154 -41.36 -30.00 36.86
N MET A 155 -42.30 -30.07 35.91
CA MET A 155 -43.51 -30.88 36.06
C MET A 155 -43.19 -32.37 36.25
N LEU A 156 -42.26 -32.92 35.46
CA LEU A 156 -41.85 -34.32 35.61
C LEU A 156 -41.21 -34.58 36.98
N ARG A 157 -40.41 -33.64 37.51
CA ARG A 157 -39.85 -33.75 38.87
C ARG A 157 -40.93 -33.74 39.95
N GLU A 158 -41.94 -32.89 39.80
CA GLU A 158 -43.08 -32.82 40.72
C GLU A 158 -43.90 -34.11 40.68
N GLN A 159 -44.16 -34.66 39.49
CA GLN A 159 -44.80 -35.97 39.35
C GLN A 159 -43.98 -37.09 40.00
N ILE A 160 -42.66 -37.13 39.79
CA ILE A 160 -41.77 -38.10 40.45
C ILE A 160 -41.85 -37.94 41.98
N ALA A 161 -41.83 -36.71 42.50
CA ALA A 161 -41.92 -36.45 43.93
C ALA A 161 -43.26 -36.94 44.50
N ASN A 162 -44.36 -36.66 43.81
CA ASN A 162 -45.70 -37.09 44.23
C ASN A 162 -45.85 -38.61 44.21
N LEU A 163 -45.41 -39.27 43.13
CA LEU A 163 -45.39 -40.73 43.04
C LEU A 163 -44.50 -41.35 44.12
N SER A 164 -43.34 -40.73 44.41
CA SER A 164 -42.46 -41.18 45.49
C SER A 164 -43.13 -41.04 46.85
N ALA A 165 -43.86 -39.95 47.11
CA ALA A 165 -44.61 -39.74 48.33
C ALA A 165 -45.74 -40.78 48.50
N ILE A 166 -46.43 -41.13 47.43
CA ILE A 166 -47.45 -42.19 47.42
C ILE A 166 -46.80 -43.55 47.74
N VAL A 167 -45.66 -43.88 47.13
CA VAL A 167 -44.94 -45.14 47.41
C VAL A 167 -44.48 -45.20 48.87
N VAL A 168 -43.98 -44.09 49.42
CA VAL A 168 -43.62 -44.00 50.85
C VAL A 168 -44.86 -44.13 51.74
N SER A 169 -45.98 -43.49 51.39
CA SER A 169 -47.24 -43.64 52.13
C SER A 169 -47.75 -45.07 52.11
N ILE A 170 -47.71 -45.76 50.95
CA ILE A 170 -48.11 -47.17 50.84
C ILE A 170 -47.18 -48.05 51.68
N LYS A 171 -45.87 -47.78 51.66
CA LYS A 171 -44.89 -48.49 52.52
C LYS A 171 -45.17 -48.25 54.00
N ASN A 172 -45.48 -47.02 54.40
CA ASN A 172 -45.79 -46.66 55.78
C ASN A 172 -47.13 -47.27 56.22
N SER A 173 -48.15 -47.30 55.35
CA SER A 173 -49.43 -47.98 55.60
C SER A 173 -49.27 -49.51 55.65
N ALA A 174 -48.32 -50.08 54.91
CA ALA A 174 -47.92 -51.48 55.06
C ALA A 174 -47.14 -51.74 56.37
N GLN A 175 -46.46 -50.71 56.91
CA GLN A 175 -45.84 -50.75 58.25
C GLN A 175 -46.85 -50.48 59.39
N GLU A 176 -48.00 -49.85 59.14
CA GLU A 176 -49.08 -49.72 60.13
C GLU A 176 -49.78 -51.06 60.43
N THR A 177 -49.64 -52.07 59.57
CA THR A 177 -49.99 -53.47 59.91
C THR A 177 -48.89 -54.24 60.67
N GLU A 178 -47.72 -53.64 60.87
CA GLU A 178 -46.61 -54.19 61.67
C GLU A 178 -46.20 -53.20 62.78
N ALA A 179 -47.18 -52.61 63.47
CA ALA A 179 -46.95 -51.92 64.73
C ALA A 179 -46.81 -52.92 65.90
N ALA A 180 -45.70 -53.65 65.94
CA ALA A 180 -45.19 -54.23 67.17
C ALA A 180 -43.66 -54.27 67.11
N PHE A 181 -43.04 -53.45 67.97
CA PHE A 181 -41.60 -53.28 68.23
C PHE A 181 -40.87 -52.12 67.53
N MET A 182 -40.79 -51.01 68.26
CA MET A 182 -39.64 -50.08 68.29
C MET A 182 -38.78 -50.42 69.54
N PRO A 183 -37.56 -49.85 69.75
CA PRO A 183 -36.87 -48.75 69.05
C PRO A 183 -35.41 -49.12 68.65
N VAL A 184 -34.57 -48.32 67.98
CA VAL A 184 -33.90 -47.09 68.43
C VAL A 184 -32.98 -46.57 67.30
N GLN A 185 -33.18 -45.29 66.94
CA GLN A 185 -32.22 -44.25 66.45
C GLN A 185 -31.33 -44.45 65.21
N ALA A 186 -31.49 -43.51 64.26
CA ALA A 186 -30.55 -42.42 63.91
C ALA A 186 -30.41 -42.23 62.38
N GLU A 187 -31.06 -41.19 61.86
CA GLU A 187 -30.69 -40.49 60.61
C GLU A 187 -29.49 -39.54 60.86
N PRO A 188 -28.88 -38.91 59.84
CA PRO A 188 -28.75 -39.27 58.42
C PRO A 188 -27.33 -38.98 57.87
N SER A 189 -27.07 -39.37 56.61
CA SER A 189 -26.82 -38.40 55.52
C SER A 189 -25.97 -39.00 54.39
N ALA A 190 -26.57 -39.02 53.21
CA ALA A 190 -25.97 -39.42 51.97
C ALA A 190 -25.27 -38.23 51.29
N ARG A 191 -24.14 -38.55 50.64
CA ARG A 191 -23.63 -38.00 49.36
C ARG A 191 -23.45 -36.47 49.24
N MET A 192 -22.28 -36.06 48.76
CA MET A 192 -22.05 -35.65 47.35
C MET A 192 -20.73 -34.88 47.23
N ALA A 193 -19.94 -35.23 46.21
CA ALA A 193 -18.97 -34.31 45.62
C ALA A 193 -19.69 -33.08 45.05
N PRO A 194 -18.98 -31.94 44.93
CA PRO A 194 -18.89 -31.37 43.59
C PRO A 194 -17.52 -30.77 43.23
N ASN A 195 -17.20 -30.99 41.96
CA ASN A 195 -16.23 -30.30 41.13
C ASN A 195 -16.20 -28.78 41.32
N LYS A 196 -15.01 -28.17 41.24
CA LYS A 196 -14.86 -26.73 40.97
C LYS A 196 -13.67 -26.44 40.03
N VAL A 197 -14.01 -26.20 38.76
CA VAL A 197 -13.58 -25.10 37.86
C VAL A 197 -12.08 -24.71 37.83
N THR A 198 -11.42 -25.02 36.70
CA THR A 198 -10.26 -24.33 36.07
C THR A 198 -10.45 -22.81 35.98
N PRO A 199 -9.41 -21.93 36.01
CA PRO A 199 -8.42 -21.89 34.91
C PRO A 199 -7.02 -21.34 35.27
N ASN A 200 -5.97 -21.89 34.64
CA ASN A 200 -4.78 -21.08 34.37
C ASN A 200 -4.14 -21.51 33.05
N ALA A 201 -4.67 -21.00 31.94
CA ALA A 201 -4.02 -21.07 30.65
C ALA A 201 -2.94 -19.98 30.60
N LYS A 202 -1.68 -20.41 30.60
CA LYS A 202 -0.52 -19.56 30.30
C LYS A 202 -0.75 -18.83 28.97
N LYS A 203 -0.70 -17.50 28.98
CA LYS A 203 -0.61 -16.70 27.76
C LYS A 203 0.73 -17.01 27.08
N THR A 204 0.70 -17.66 25.93
CA THR A 204 1.84 -17.72 25.01
C THR A 204 2.02 -16.33 24.39
N THR A 205 3.10 -15.64 24.76
CA THR A 205 3.51 -14.37 24.16
C THR A 205 3.91 -14.61 22.71
N ALA A 206 3.31 -13.89 21.76
CA ALA A 206 3.70 -13.91 20.35
C ALA A 206 5.18 -13.47 20.20
N PRO A 207 5.91 -14.00 19.20
CA PRO A 207 7.30 -13.62 18.96
C PRO A 207 7.45 -12.12 18.64
N THR A 208 8.60 -11.53 18.98
CA THR A 208 8.91 -10.12 18.68
C THR A 208 9.25 -9.87 17.22
N ILE A 209 9.17 -8.61 16.79
CA ILE A 209 9.56 -8.23 15.42
C ILE A 209 11.02 -8.57 15.13
N THR A 210 11.90 -8.49 16.13
CA THR A 210 13.31 -8.88 16.00
C THR A 210 13.46 -10.40 15.88
N GLU A 211 12.72 -11.18 16.68
CA GLU A 211 12.72 -12.65 16.60
C GLU A 211 12.21 -13.14 15.23
N MET A 212 11.18 -12.49 14.69
CA MET A 212 10.66 -12.80 13.35
C MET A 212 11.66 -12.45 12.24
N ALA A 213 12.38 -11.34 12.38
CA ALA A 213 13.44 -11.00 11.44
C ALA A 213 14.59 -12.02 11.44
N GLU A 214 14.97 -12.50 12.63
CA GLU A 214 15.96 -13.56 12.77
C GLU A 214 15.50 -14.85 12.09
N GLN A 215 14.25 -15.25 12.32
CA GLN A 215 13.70 -16.49 11.80
C GLN A 215 13.49 -16.47 10.28
N PHE A 216 13.01 -15.37 9.71
CA PHE A 216 12.54 -15.33 8.31
C PHE A 216 13.44 -14.53 7.36
N ILE A 217 14.33 -13.66 7.86
CA ILE A 217 15.19 -12.82 7.02
C ILE A 217 16.66 -13.17 7.21
N TYR A 218 17.15 -13.29 8.45
CA TYR A 218 18.58 -13.50 8.70
C TYR A 218 19.01 -14.96 8.56
N ARG A 219 18.12 -15.91 8.88
CA ARG A 219 18.38 -17.36 8.67
C ARG A 219 18.16 -17.84 7.23
N ASP A 220 17.51 -17.04 6.38
CA ASP A 220 17.26 -17.40 4.99
C ASP A 220 18.50 -17.14 4.11
N LYS A 221 19.23 -18.21 3.79
CA LYS A 221 20.44 -18.19 2.95
C LYS A 221 20.17 -17.78 1.50
N THR A 222 18.90 -17.68 1.07
CA THR A 222 18.53 -17.29 -0.30
C THR A 222 18.42 -15.77 -0.48
N LYS A 223 18.39 -15.00 0.62
CA LYS A 223 18.28 -13.54 0.55
C LYS A 223 19.63 -12.88 0.26
N SER A 224 19.62 -11.85 -0.57
CA SER A 224 20.86 -11.13 -0.89
C SER A 224 21.37 -10.33 0.31
N PRO A 225 22.70 -10.16 0.46
CA PRO A 225 23.30 -9.39 1.56
C PRO A 225 22.78 -7.95 1.66
N GLY A 226 22.39 -7.35 0.53
CA GLY A 226 21.79 -6.01 0.49
C GLY A 226 20.40 -5.97 1.13
N ILE A 227 19.56 -6.98 0.88
CA ILE A 227 18.22 -7.07 1.47
C ILE A 227 18.31 -7.26 2.98
N ILE A 228 19.21 -8.13 3.46
CA ILE A 228 19.44 -8.38 4.89
C ILE A 228 19.79 -7.08 5.61
N ARG A 229 20.75 -6.33 5.09
CA ARG A 229 21.20 -5.05 5.68
C ARG A 229 20.08 -4.00 5.69
N ASP A 230 19.37 -3.85 4.57
CA ASP A 230 18.37 -2.79 4.43
C ASP A 230 17.09 -3.10 5.24
N THR A 231 16.73 -4.37 5.38
CA THR A 231 15.67 -4.82 6.29
C THR A 231 16.09 -4.59 7.75
N GLY A 232 17.33 -4.90 8.13
CA GLY A 232 17.83 -4.64 9.48
C GLY A 232 17.83 -3.17 9.87
N LYS A 233 18.14 -2.27 8.94
CA LYS A 233 17.98 -0.81 9.17
C LYS A 233 16.53 -0.42 9.46
N THR A 234 15.59 -1.04 8.75
CA THR A 234 14.15 -0.75 8.91
C THR A 234 13.62 -1.25 10.25
N ILE A 235 14.04 -2.46 10.66
CA ILE A 235 13.69 -3.01 11.98
C ILE A 235 14.33 -2.19 13.08
N GLY A 236 15.59 -1.78 12.93
CA GLY A 236 16.27 -0.92 13.89
C GLY A 236 15.51 0.39 14.14
N LEU A 237 15.09 1.07 13.07
CA LEU A 237 14.25 2.28 13.18
C LEU A 237 12.91 2.02 13.86
N PHE A 238 12.29 0.86 13.59
CA PHE A 238 11.03 0.49 14.23
C PHE A 238 11.19 0.22 15.74
N VAL A 239 12.22 -0.54 16.12
CA VAL A 239 12.54 -0.84 17.52
C VAL A 239 12.93 0.43 18.28
N GLU A 240 13.64 1.34 17.63
CA GLU A 240 13.99 2.64 18.20
C GLU A 240 12.77 3.55 18.42
N ALA A 241 11.75 3.44 17.55
CA ALA A 241 10.50 4.19 17.65
C ALA A 241 9.53 3.61 18.69
N PHE A 242 9.38 2.28 18.73
CA PHE A 242 8.27 1.62 19.43
C PHE A 242 8.72 0.59 20.48
N GLY A 243 10.00 0.32 20.57
CA GLY A 243 10.56 -0.84 21.28
C GLY A 243 10.44 -2.13 20.48
N ASP A 244 11.07 -3.20 20.97
CA ASP A 244 10.94 -4.54 20.38
C ASP A 244 9.59 -5.15 20.79
N LYS A 245 8.55 -4.81 20.02
CA LYS A 245 7.17 -5.23 20.28
C LYS A 245 6.90 -6.65 19.76
N PRO A 246 6.05 -7.43 20.45
CA PRO A 246 5.50 -8.66 19.92
C PRO A 246 4.59 -8.37 18.73
N VAL A 247 4.59 -9.25 17.74
CA VAL A 247 3.89 -9.02 16.47
C VAL A 247 2.39 -8.80 16.64
N ASP A 248 1.78 -9.49 17.60
CA ASP A 248 0.35 -9.39 17.93
C ASP A 248 -0.06 -7.97 18.39
N GLN A 249 0.90 -7.16 18.83
CA GLN A 249 0.69 -5.77 19.23
C GLN A 249 0.99 -4.76 18.11
N ILE A 250 1.50 -5.21 16.95
CA ILE A 250 1.76 -4.35 15.79
C ILE A 250 0.49 -4.23 14.96
N THR A 251 -0.43 -3.41 15.45
CA THR A 251 -1.70 -3.14 14.76
C THR A 251 -1.51 -2.14 13.61
N GLY A 252 -2.55 -1.99 12.77
CA GLY A 252 -2.56 -0.97 11.72
C GLY A 252 -2.37 0.47 12.25
N GLY A 253 -2.72 0.74 13.50
CA GLY A 253 -2.45 2.02 14.17
C GLY A 253 -0.96 2.26 14.36
N VAL A 254 -0.24 1.29 14.91
CA VAL A 254 1.23 1.34 15.10
C VAL A 254 1.95 1.48 13.76
N ALA A 255 1.48 0.78 12.71
CA ALA A 255 2.02 0.93 11.37
C ALA A 255 1.77 2.34 10.79
N GLY A 256 0.61 2.95 11.08
CA GLY A 256 0.30 4.33 10.72
C GLY A 256 1.22 5.34 11.42
N GLU A 257 1.40 5.21 12.72
CA GLU A 257 2.30 6.07 13.51
C GLU A 257 3.75 5.96 13.04
N PHE A 258 4.22 4.75 12.73
CA PHE A 258 5.55 4.56 12.17
C PHE A 258 5.72 5.25 10.81
N ARG A 259 4.68 5.21 9.96
CA ARG A 259 4.67 5.90 8.67
C ARG A 259 4.83 7.41 8.85
N ASP A 260 4.10 7.99 9.79
CA ASP A 260 4.12 9.42 10.03
C ASP A 260 5.47 9.86 10.64
N MET A 261 6.04 9.06 11.55
CA MET A 261 7.40 9.27 12.06
C MET A 261 8.46 9.22 10.94
N LEU A 262 8.35 8.28 10.01
CA LEU A 262 9.27 8.21 8.87
C LEU A 262 9.17 9.45 7.97
N PHE A 263 7.97 10.00 7.75
CA PHE A 263 7.81 11.25 6.98
C PHE A 263 8.33 12.49 7.73
N ALA A 264 8.36 12.45 9.05
CA ALA A 264 8.91 13.51 9.88
C ALA A 264 10.43 13.38 10.09
N LEU A 265 11.03 12.26 9.71
CA LEU A 265 12.44 11.99 9.91
C LEU A 265 13.31 12.79 8.92
N PRO A 266 14.42 13.42 9.36
CA PRO A 266 15.30 14.14 8.45
C PRO A 266 16.00 13.17 7.48
N SER A 267 16.18 13.60 6.23
CA SER A 267 16.80 12.82 5.16
C SER A 267 18.28 12.48 5.39
N THR A 268 18.89 13.09 6.41
CA THR A 268 20.27 12.87 6.87
C THR A 268 20.39 11.83 7.98
N HIS A 269 19.27 11.37 8.55
CA HIS A 269 19.28 10.39 9.63
C HIS A 269 19.96 9.08 9.19
N GLY A 270 20.88 8.56 10.02
CA GLY A 270 21.59 7.31 9.77
C GLY A 270 22.71 7.40 8.72
N LYS A 271 23.00 8.60 8.19
CA LYS A 271 24.18 8.84 7.33
C LYS A 271 25.43 9.16 8.14
N HIS A 272 25.29 9.56 9.41
CA HIS A 272 26.40 9.91 10.30
C HIS A 272 26.45 8.97 11.51
N LYS A 273 27.67 8.67 11.98
CA LYS A 273 27.95 7.70 13.07
C LYS A 273 27.30 8.08 14.42
N ASN A 274 27.02 9.37 14.64
CA ASN A 274 26.40 9.90 15.87
C ASN A 274 25.02 10.51 15.57
N SER A 275 24.16 9.78 14.87
CA SER A 275 22.79 10.25 14.64
C SER A 275 22.00 10.22 15.96
N PRO A 276 21.26 11.29 16.31
CA PRO A 276 20.41 11.31 17.49
C PRO A 276 19.26 10.30 17.33
N GLY A 277 18.62 9.95 18.45
CA GLY A 277 17.53 8.98 18.45
C GLY A 277 16.37 9.44 17.56
N ILE A 278 15.57 8.51 17.02
CA ILE A 278 14.51 8.81 16.04
C ILE A 278 13.56 9.94 16.49
N HIS A 279 13.20 9.99 17.77
CA HIS A 279 12.36 11.03 18.35
C HIS A 279 13.06 12.39 18.40
N ASP A 280 14.29 12.43 18.90
CA ASP A 280 15.12 13.66 18.96
C ASP A 280 15.42 14.20 17.56
N ALA A 281 15.61 13.30 16.58
CA ALA A 281 15.85 13.66 15.19
C ALA A 281 14.63 14.31 14.55
N ILE A 282 13.43 13.82 14.85
CA ILE A 282 12.17 14.42 14.37
C ILE A 282 11.95 15.81 14.99
N VAL A 283 12.21 15.95 16.30
CA VAL A 283 12.12 17.25 16.99
C VAL A 283 13.08 18.26 16.36
N ARG A 284 14.35 17.88 16.16
CA ARG A 284 15.34 18.75 15.50
C ARG A 284 14.98 19.08 14.07
N ALA A 285 14.44 18.14 13.31
CA ALA A 285 14.01 18.39 11.93
C ALA A 285 12.88 19.42 11.86
N LYS A 286 11.97 19.41 12.84
CA LYS A 286 10.90 20.40 12.96
C LYS A 286 11.40 21.77 13.41
N GLU A 287 12.35 21.81 14.35
CA GLU A 287 12.94 23.06 14.86
C GLU A 287 13.87 23.74 13.84
N GLN A 288 14.53 22.95 13.00
CA GLN A 288 15.55 23.43 12.04
C GLN A 288 15.08 23.39 10.57
N GLU A 289 13.79 23.12 10.34
CA GLU A 289 13.16 23.01 9.00
C GLU A 289 13.96 22.15 8.00
N LEU A 290 14.46 20.99 8.47
CA LEU A 290 15.30 20.12 7.65
C LEU A 290 14.47 19.34 6.61
N GLU A 291 15.07 19.06 5.45
CA GLU A 291 14.45 18.22 4.42
C GLU A 291 14.22 16.79 4.95
N THR A 292 12.96 16.36 4.98
CA THR A 292 12.56 15.05 5.52
C THR A 292 12.57 13.94 4.46
N LEU A 293 12.36 12.69 4.88
CA LEU A 293 12.39 11.54 3.97
C LEU A 293 11.33 11.63 2.86
N SER A 294 11.78 11.41 1.63
CA SER A 294 10.88 11.32 0.47
C SER A 294 9.92 10.13 0.59
N GLY A 295 8.72 10.25 -0.01
CA GLY A 295 7.74 9.17 -0.04
C GLY A 295 8.24 7.88 -0.70
N LYS A 296 9.24 7.96 -1.59
CA LYS A 296 9.91 6.77 -2.15
C LYS A 296 10.68 6.01 -1.07
N THR A 297 11.38 6.71 -0.20
CA THR A 297 12.15 6.10 0.90
C THR A 297 11.23 5.47 1.94
N VAL A 298 10.15 6.17 2.32
CA VAL A 298 9.12 5.62 3.22
C VAL A 298 8.50 4.35 2.64
N LYS A 299 8.12 4.36 1.35
CA LYS A 299 7.59 3.16 0.67
C LYS A 299 8.58 2.01 0.67
N ASN A 300 9.88 2.27 0.50
CA ASN A 300 10.89 1.22 0.54
C ASN A 300 10.96 0.56 1.92
N HIS A 301 10.91 1.33 3.02
CA HIS A 301 10.85 0.77 4.38
C HIS A 301 9.61 -0.12 4.58
N PHE A 302 8.43 0.34 4.17
CA PHE A 302 7.19 -0.47 4.25
C PHE A 302 7.22 -1.71 3.37
N SER A 303 7.86 -1.65 2.19
CA SER A 303 8.04 -2.84 1.37
C SER A 303 8.92 -3.91 2.05
N ARG A 304 9.86 -3.51 2.92
CA ARG A 304 10.67 -4.45 3.71
C ARG A 304 9.88 -5.04 4.87
N LEU A 305 9.08 -4.22 5.57
CA LEU A 305 8.19 -4.71 6.63
C LEU A 305 7.08 -5.61 6.09
N SER A 306 6.52 -5.32 4.91
CA SER A 306 5.51 -6.17 4.27
C SER A 306 6.04 -7.57 3.94
N ALA A 307 7.34 -7.71 3.69
CA ALA A 307 7.94 -9.03 3.49
C ALA A 307 7.97 -9.84 4.80
N LEU A 308 8.11 -9.18 5.96
CA LEU A 308 7.99 -9.82 7.27
C LEU A 308 6.53 -10.13 7.60
N TRP A 309 5.62 -9.18 7.36
CA TRP A 309 4.18 -9.36 7.62
C TRP A 309 3.53 -10.42 6.73
N GLY A 310 4.07 -10.72 5.55
CA GLY A 310 3.58 -11.82 4.72
C GLY A 310 3.85 -13.21 5.31
N HIS A 311 4.67 -13.32 6.35
CA HIS A 311 4.99 -14.56 7.07
C HIS A 311 4.27 -14.67 8.43
N LEU A 312 3.43 -13.68 8.77
CA LEU A 312 2.65 -13.57 10.01
C LEU A 312 1.18 -13.88 9.73
#